data_AF-A0A9J6G9L1-F1
#
_entry.id   AF-A0A9J6G9L1-F1
#
_cell.length_a   1.000
_cell.length_b   1.000
_cell.length_c   1.000
_cell.angle_alpha   90.00
_cell.angle_beta   90.00
_cell.angle_gamma   90.00
#
_symmetry.space_group_name_H-M   'P 1'
#
loop_
_entity.id
_entity.type
_entity.pdbx_description
1 polymer ?
#
loop_
_entity_poly.entity_id
_entity_poly.type
_entity_poly.pdbx_seq_one_letter_code
_entity_poly.pdbx_strand_id
1 'polypeptide(L)'
;MENLPTVTLLWVPAHATLEGNEEACALTNQTNLPVAFTDTPGNGGRLLKYWEILNYYREGRRSYPGPHQSLDRKQAVALRLLQTNSFPIPVLYHQMYPDLCDPKCKFC
;
A
#
# COMPACT_ATOMS: atom_id res chain seq x y z
N MET A 1 -2.71 19.67 -44.26
CA MET A 1 -3.07 19.77 -42.83
C MET A 1 -4.57 19.59 -42.75
N GLU A 2 -5.01 18.40 -42.36
CA GLU A 2 -6.44 18.12 -42.19
C GLU A 2 -6.94 18.84 -40.94
N ASN A 3 -7.98 19.68 -41.09
CA ASN A 3 -8.65 20.30 -39.96
C ASN A 3 -9.43 19.20 -39.22
N LEU A 4 -9.03 18.91 -37.98
CA LEU A 4 -9.80 18.02 -37.13
C LEU A 4 -11.17 18.65 -36.80
N PRO A 5 -12.23 17.84 -36.68
CA PRO A 5 -13.54 18.33 -36.32
C PRO A 5 -13.51 18.97 -34.93
N THR A 6 -14.24 20.07 -34.77
CA THR A 6 -14.39 20.73 -33.47
C THR A 6 -15.24 19.87 -32.54
N VAL A 7 -14.71 19.54 -31.36
CA VAL A 7 -15.40 18.75 -30.32
C VAL A 7 -15.80 19.67 -29.18
N THR A 8 -17.00 19.47 -28.64
CA THR A 8 -17.49 20.19 -27.46
C THR A 8 -17.53 19.24 -26.27
N LEU A 9 -16.99 19.68 -25.13
CA LEU A 9 -17.06 18.96 -23.86
C LEU A 9 -18.08 19.64 -22.94
N LEU A 10 -19.03 18.87 -22.45
CA LEU A 10 -20.09 19.33 -21.54
C LEU A 10 -20.00 18.49 -20.26
N TRP A 11 -19.88 19.16 -19.12
CA TRP A 11 -19.90 18.50 -17.82
C TRP A 11 -21.32 18.44 -17.29
N VAL A 12 -21.67 17.28 -16.73
CA VAL A 12 -22.98 17.01 -16.13
C VAL A 12 -22.77 16.35 -14.76
N PRO A 13 -23.49 16.78 -13.72
CA PRO A 13 -23.42 16.13 -12.41
C PRO A 13 -23.99 14.70 -12.46
N ALA A 14 -23.40 13.79 -11.67
CA ALA A 14 -23.88 12.40 -11.55
C ALA A 14 -25.30 12.34 -10.97
N HIS A 15 -26.09 11.34 -11.38
CA HIS A 15 -27.45 11.10 -10.89
C HIS A 15 -28.42 12.27 -11.10
N ALA A 16 -28.16 13.09 -12.11
CA ALA A 16 -29.01 14.21 -12.49
C ALA A 16 -30.22 13.78 -13.34
N THR A 17 -30.54 12.49 -13.41
CA THR A 17 -31.67 11.90 -14.16
C THR A 17 -31.63 12.15 -15.66
N LEU A 18 -30.46 12.49 -16.21
CA LEU A 18 -30.23 12.58 -17.64
C LEU A 18 -30.01 11.18 -18.19
N GLU A 19 -30.94 10.73 -19.04
CA GLU A 19 -31.01 9.37 -19.57
C GLU A 19 -29.64 8.87 -20.09
N GLY A 20 -28.99 9.60 -20.99
CA GLY A 20 -27.67 9.18 -21.51
C GLY A 20 -26.55 9.13 -20.45
N ASN A 21 -26.63 9.94 -19.39
CA ASN A 21 -25.67 9.91 -18.29
C ASN A 21 -25.92 8.70 -17.38
N GLU A 22 -27.18 8.40 -17.07
CA GLU A 22 -27.56 7.21 -16.29
C GLU A 22 -27.30 5.92 -17.07
N GLU A 23 -27.56 5.90 -18.38
CA GLU A 23 -27.25 4.79 -19.27
C GLU A 23 -25.74 4.53 -19.34
N ALA A 24 -24.92 5.58 -19.51
CA ALA A 24 -23.46 5.44 -19.47
C ALA A 24 -22.97 4.92 -18.10
N CYS A 25 -23.57 5.37 -17.00
CA CYS A 25 -23.27 4.89 -15.66
C CYS A 25 -23.67 3.41 -15.49
N ALA A 26 -24.88 3.03 -15.93
CA ALA A 26 -25.39 1.67 -15.88
C ALA A 26 -24.55 0.73 -16.76
N LEU A 27 -24.17 1.16 -17.97
CA LEU A 27 -23.28 0.43 -18.86
C LEU A 27 -21.90 0.23 -18.23
N THR A 28 -21.34 1.25 -17.57
CA THR A 28 -20.06 1.12 -16.85
C THR A 28 -20.17 0.13 -15.68
N ASN A 29 -21.30 0.16 -14.96
CA ASN A 29 -21.58 -0.78 -13.87
C ASN A 29 -21.77 -2.21 -14.36
N GLN A 30 -22.39 -2.42 -15.52
CA GLN A 30 -22.56 -3.72 -16.17
C GLN A 30 -21.27 -4.22 -16.85
N THR A 31 -20.43 -3.31 -17.38
CA THR A 31 -19.12 -3.61 -17.98
C THR A 31 -17.98 -3.67 -16.96
N ASN A 32 -18.28 -3.59 -15.66
CA ASN A 32 -17.44 -4.16 -14.60
C ASN A 32 -17.31 -5.70 -14.70
N LEU A 33 -17.72 -6.30 -15.83
CA LEU A 33 -17.14 -7.55 -16.30
C LEU A 33 -15.60 -7.44 -16.21
N PRO A 34 -14.92 -8.47 -15.71
CA PRO A 34 -13.47 -8.46 -15.66
C PRO A 34 -12.99 -8.30 -17.11
N VAL A 35 -12.45 -7.12 -17.43
CA VAL A 35 -11.47 -7.04 -18.52
C VAL A 35 -10.46 -8.11 -18.17
N ALA A 36 -10.46 -9.19 -18.95
CA ALA A 36 -9.40 -10.18 -18.91
C ALA A 36 -8.14 -9.43 -19.34
N PHE A 37 -7.52 -8.76 -18.38
CA PHE A 37 -6.18 -8.24 -18.53
C PHE A 37 -5.33 -9.46 -18.80
N THR A 38 -5.00 -9.65 -20.07
CA THR A 38 -4.03 -10.63 -20.54
C THR A 38 -2.85 -10.61 -19.60
N ASP A 39 -2.56 -11.78 -19.04
CA ASP A 39 -1.57 -12.05 -18.01
C ASP A 39 -0.28 -11.24 -18.22
N THR A 40 -0.25 -10.06 -17.63
CA THR A 40 0.96 -9.26 -17.50
C THR A 40 1.57 -9.71 -16.19
N PRO A 41 2.77 -10.31 -16.18
CA PRO A 41 3.39 -10.78 -14.96
C PRO A 41 3.67 -9.54 -14.08
N GLY A 42 2.85 -9.36 -13.04
CA GLY A 42 2.86 -8.19 -12.16
C GLY A 42 1.49 -7.64 -11.78
N ASN A 43 0.41 -8.02 -12.50
CA ASN A 43 -0.94 -7.55 -12.17
C ASN A 43 -1.63 -8.56 -11.24
N GLY A 44 -1.46 -8.39 -9.93
CA GLY A 44 -2.28 -9.10 -8.95
C GLY A 44 -3.76 -8.89 -9.31
N GLY A 45 -4.51 -10.00 -9.43
CA GLY A 45 -5.92 -9.95 -9.82
C GLY A 45 -6.69 -8.90 -9.01
N ARG A 46 -7.75 -8.32 -9.61
CA ARG A 46 -8.60 -7.32 -8.95
C ARG A 46 -8.86 -7.74 -7.50
N LEU A 47 -8.49 -6.88 -6.56
CA LEU A 47 -8.69 -7.11 -5.13
C LEU A 47 -10.18 -6.85 -4.84
N LEU A 48 -11.00 -7.89 -4.91
CA LEU A 48 -12.46 -7.78 -4.82
C LEU A 48 -12.95 -7.82 -3.37
N LYS A 49 -12.18 -8.45 -2.48
CA LYS A 49 -12.53 -8.57 -1.06
C LYS A 49 -11.73 -7.58 -0.23
N TYR A 50 -12.36 -7.06 0.82
CA TYR A 50 -11.73 -6.11 1.74
C TYR A 50 -10.38 -6.60 2.31
N TRP A 51 -10.29 -7.88 2.69
CA TRP A 51 -9.04 -8.45 3.23
C TRP A 51 -7.93 -8.58 2.17
N GLU A 52 -8.28 -8.77 0.90
CA GLU A 52 -7.33 -8.81 -0.22
C GLU A 52 -6.72 -7.43 -0.42
N ILE A 53 -7.56 -6.38 -0.40
CA ILE A 53 -7.12 -4.98 -0.46
C ILE A 53 -6.15 -4.67 0.67
N LEU A 54 -6.51 -5.02 1.91
CA LEU A 54 -5.65 -4.80 3.06
C LEU A 54 -4.32 -5.55 2.95
N ASN A 55 -4.35 -6.81 2.55
CA ASN A 55 -3.14 -7.63 2.41
C ASN A 55 -2.23 -7.10 1.31
N TYR A 56 -2.77 -6.70 0.16
CA TYR A 56 -2.01 -6.09 -0.92
C TYR A 56 -1.23 -4.87 -0.43
N TYR A 57 -1.90 -3.93 0.24
CA TYR A 57 -1.21 -2.75 0.76
C TYR A 57 -0.27 -3.06 1.94
N ARG A 58 -0.61 -4.05 2.77
CA ARG A 58 0.23 -4.48 3.89
C ARG A 58 1.54 -5.10 3.40
N GLU A 59 1.46 -6.05 2.47
CA GLU A 59 2.62 -6.73 1.89
C GLU A 59 3.40 -5.78 0.96
N GLY A 60 2.73 -4.89 0.24
CA GLY A 60 3.40 -3.86 -0.58
C GLY A 60 4.24 -2.88 0.24
N ARG A 61 3.85 -2.59 1.50
CA ARG A 61 4.64 -1.77 2.43
C ARG A 61 5.70 -2.56 3.19
N ARG A 62 5.76 -3.87 3.02
CA ARG A 62 6.63 -4.74 3.81
C ARG A 62 8.01 -4.80 3.18
N SER A 63 8.92 -3.96 3.65
CA SER A 63 10.32 -3.97 3.19
C SER A 63 11.15 -5.13 3.74
N TYR A 64 10.74 -5.71 4.88
CA TYR A 64 11.49 -6.78 5.56
C TYR A 64 10.62 -8.02 5.78
N PRO A 65 11.21 -9.23 5.65
CA PRO A 65 10.49 -10.47 5.92
C PRO A 65 10.04 -10.53 7.38
N GLY A 66 9.04 -11.36 7.62
CA GLY A 66 8.52 -11.59 8.98
C GLY A 66 9.46 -12.47 9.80
N PRO A 67 9.20 -12.59 11.10
CA PRO A 67 9.90 -13.53 11.95
C PRO A 67 9.64 -14.97 11.47
N HIS A 68 10.67 -15.80 11.52
CA HIS A 68 10.54 -17.24 11.29
C HIS A 68 9.72 -17.89 12.43
N GLN A 69 9.00 -18.97 12.13
CA GLN A 69 8.10 -19.64 13.09
C GLN A 69 8.82 -20.23 14.31
N SER A 70 10.13 -20.48 14.20
CA SER A 70 10.96 -20.96 15.30
C SER A 70 11.35 -19.89 16.31
N LEU A 71 11.11 -18.60 16.01
CA LEU A 71 11.42 -17.50 16.91
C LEU A 71 10.32 -17.35 17.94
N ASP A 72 10.69 -17.31 19.22
CA ASP A 72 9.76 -16.89 20.26
C ASP A 72 9.40 -15.40 20.09
N ARG A 73 8.27 -14.98 20.67
CA ARG A 73 7.75 -13.63 20.61
C ARG A 73 8.80 -12.57 20.93
N LYS A 74 9.65 -12.77 21.94
CA LYS A 74 10.71 -11.82 22.30
C LYS A 74 11.74 -11.65 21.18
N GLN A 75 12.14 -12.76 20.56
CA GLN A 75 13.10 -12.76 19.46
C GLN A 75 12.48 -12.14 18.20
N ALA A 76 11.20 -12.41 17.92
CA ALA A 76 10.48 -11.80 16.82
C ALA A 76 10.39 -10.26 16.96
N VAL A 77 10.14 -9.76 18.18
CA VAL A 77 10.15 -8.32 18.47
C VAL A 77 11.56 -7.74 18.30
N ALA A 78 12.58 -8.40 18.85
CA ALA A 78 13.98 -7.98 18.69
C ALA A 78 14.37 -7.89 17.21
N LEU A 79 14.02 -8.89 16.40
CA LEU A 79 14.24 -8.89 14.95
C LEU A 79 13.57 -7.69 14.29
N ARG A 80 12.32 -7.36 14.65
CA ARG A 80 11.60 -6.22 14.07
C ARG A 80 12.28 -4.89 14.38
N LEU A 81 12.77 -4.74 15.61
CA LEU A 81 13.52 -3.55 16.03
C LEU A 81 14.87 -3.44 15.30
N LEU A 82 15.58 -4.56 15.11
CA LEU A 82 16.82 -4.60 14.33
C LEU A 82 16.58 -4.24 12.86
N GLN A 83 15.55 -4.81 12.23
CA GLN A 83 15.15 -4.49 10.86
C GLN A 83 14.84 -3.00 10.65
N THR A 84 14.33 -2.33 11.69
CA THR A 84 13.92 -0.92 11.63
C THR A 84 14.94 0.03 12.28
N ASN A 85 16.16 -0.45 12.56
CA ASN A 85 17.23 0.29 13.23
C ASN A 85 16.77 1.01 14.52
N SER A 86 15.83 0.39 15.23
CA SER A 86 15.20 0.91 16.46
C SER A 86 15.52 0.02 17.68
N PHE A 87 16.48 -0.89 17.54
CA PHE A 87 16.89 -1.75 18.64
C PHE A 87 17.58 -0.92 19.74
N PRO A 88 17.23 -1.12 21.02
CA PRO A 88 17.75 -0.31 22.11
C PRO A 88 19.24 -0.60 22.34
N ILE A 89 20.09 0.24 21.75
CA ILE A 89 21.55 0.21 21.96
C ILE A 89 22.00 1.49 22.70
N PRO A 90 23.05 1.42 23.54
CA PRO A 90 23.51 2.58 24.33
C PRO A 90 23.81 3.82 23.48
N VAL A 91 24.40 3.62 22.31
CA VAL A 91 24.69 4.71 21.36
C VAL A 91 23.42 5.44 20.92
N LEU A 92 22.36 4.70 20.59
CA LEU A 92 21.08 5.26 20.14
C LEU A 92 20.39 6.02 21.27
N TYR A 93 20.45 5.52 22.50
CA TYR A 93 19.92 6.25 23.65
C TYR A 93 20.76 7.46 24.04
N HIS A 94 22.08 7.40 23.93
CA HIS A 94 22.94 8.56 24.15
C HIS A 94 22.66 9.67 23.13
N GLN A 95 22.35 9.33 21.87
CA GLN A 95 21.93 10.33 20.89
C GLN A 95 20.65 11.06 21.27
N MET A 96 19.71 10.39 21.96
CA MET A 96 18.45 10.99 22.42
C MET A 96 18.59 11.69 23.77
N TYR A 97 19.40 11.14 24.67
CA TYR A 97 19.56 11.59 26.05
C TYR A 97 21.05 11.59 26.45
N PRO A 98 21.85 12.55 25.95
CA PRO A 98 23.31 12.55 26.14
C PRO A 98 23.72 12.58 27.62
N ASP A 99 22.98 13.32 28.44
CA ASP A 99 23.29 13.53 29.86
C ASP A 99 22.91 12.34 30.76
N LEU A 100 22.06 11.43 30.26
CA LEU A 100 21.48 10.32 31.05
C LEU A 100 22.08 8.96 30.68
N CYS A 101 22.60 8.81 29.46
CA CYS A 101 23.02 7.53 28.91
C CYS A 101 24.47 7.60 28.44
N ASP A 102 25.35 6.73 28.94
CA ASP A 102 26.71 6.58 28.39
C ASP A 102 26.62 5.84 27.04
N PRO A 103 27.27 6.33 25.96
CA PRO A 103 27.28 5.64 24.67
C PRO A 103 28.05 4.32 24.71
N LYS A 104 28.89 4.10 25.73
CA LYS A 104 29.62 2.85 25.92
C LYS A 104 28.73 1.78 26.54
N CYS A 105 28.91 0.58 26.02
CA CYS A 105 28.38 -0.62 26.64
C CYS A 105 29.02 -0.82 28.03
N LYS A 106 28.31 -1.46 28.96
CA LYS A 106 28.85 -1.79 30.29
C LYS A 106 29.47 -3.20 30.35
N PHE A 107 29.18 -4.02 29.34
CA PHE A 107 29.59 -5.42 29.22
C PHE A 107 30.56 -5.67 28.05
N CYS A 108 30.81 -4.59 27.32
CA CYS A 108 31.80 -4.38 26.28
C CYS A 108 32.58 -3.14 26.74
#